data_AF-A0A662UDS1-F1
#
_entry.id   AF-A0A662UDS1-F1
#
_cell.length_a   1.000
_cell.length_b   1.000
_cell.length_c   1.000
_cell.angle_alpha   90.00
_cell.angle_beta   90.00
_cell.angle_gamma   90.00
#
_symmetry.space_group_name_H-M   'P 1'
#
loop_
_entity.id
_entity.type
_entity.pdbx_description
1 polymer ?
#
loop_
_entity_poly.entity_id
_entity_poly.type
_entity_poly.pdbx_seq_one_letter_code
_entity_poly.pdbx_strand_id
1 'polypeptide(L)'
;MTQAARTLGVVAPYREYKVYGKHVYGSLYGCDPELLSDPEYLKETVVVAAKVGKMTLLDIKYWHIYPGVSIVAIILESHITI
;
A
#
# COMPACT_ATOMS: atom_id res chain seq x y z
N MET A 1 54.34 3.87 20.98
CA MET A 1 53.18 4.16 21.85
C MET A 1 52.28 5.04 21.01
N THR A 2 51.12 4.64 20.49
CA THR A 2 50.10 3.67 20.96
C THR A 2 49.27 3.30 19.71
N GLN A 3 49.25 2.04 19.26
CA GLN A 3 48.10 1.10 19.33
C GLN A 3 46.72 1.76 19.05
N ALA A 4 45.82 1.23 18.21
CA ALA A 4 45.57 -0.16 17.90
C ALA A 4 44.76 -0.35 16.60
N ALA A 5 44.95 -1.52 16.00
CA ALA A 5 44.18 -2.11 14.93
C ALA A 5 42.66 -2.07 15.18
N ARG A 6 41.89 -1.72 14.15
CA ARG A 6 40.50 -2.18 13.99
C ARG A 6 40.45 -3.12 12.81
N THR A 7 40.14 -4.36 13.15
CA THR A 7 40.03 -5.55 12.31
C THR A 7 39.12 -5.29 11.11
N LEU A 8 39.60 -5.66 9.93
CA LEU A 8 38.82 -5.83 8.70
C LEU A 8 37.74 -6.90 8.93
N GLY A 9 36.60 -6.50 9.47
CA GLY A 9 35.38 -7.28 9.39
C GLY A 9 34.90 -7.27 7.94
N VAL A 10 34.88 -8.44 7.31
CA VAL A 10 34.31 -8.65 5.98
C VAL A 10 32.84 -8.22 6.02
N VAL A 11 32.56 -7.00 5.56
CA VAL A 11 31.20 -6.56 5.29
C VAL A 11 30.76 -7.34 4.05
N ALA A 12 29.84 -8.30 4.21
CA ALA A 12 29.27 -8.99 3.08
C ALA A 12 28.76 -7.94 2.07
N PRO A 13 29.05 -8.06 0.77
CA PRO A 13 28.61 -7.07 -0.20
C PRO A 13 27.09 -6.96 -0.12
N TYR A 14 26.58 -5.75 0.12
CA TYR A 14 25.15 -5.48 0.15
C TYR A 14 24.58 -5.90 -1.20
N ARG A 15 23.82 -7.00 -1.23
CA ARG A 15 23.13 -7.44 -2.44
C ARG A 15 22.10 -6.37 -2.78
N GLU A 16 22.27 -5.73 -3.93
CA GLU A 16 21.35 -4.73 -4.41
C GLU A 16 20.04 -5.42 -4.85
N TYR A 17 19.03 -5.43 -3.98
CA TYR A 17 17.71 -5.96 -4.31
C TYR A 17 16.92 -4.90 -5.09
N LYS A 18 16.61 -5.19 -6.35
CA LYS A 18 15.74 -4.33 -7.16
C LYS A 18 14.28 -4.68 -6.87
N VAL A 19 13.55 -3.73 -6.29
CA VAL A 19 12.10 -3.83 -6.08
C VAL A 19 11.40 -3.20 -7.28
N TYR A 20 10.46 -3.92 -7.88
CA TYR A 20 9.68 -3.46 -9.03
C TYR A 20 8.22 -3.33 -8.63
N GLY A 21 7.61 -2.18 -8.90
CA GLY A 21 6.21 -1.93 -8.66
C GLY A 21 5.58 -1.14 -9.80
N LYS A 22 4.26 -1.26 -9.95
CA LYS A 22 3.46 -0.41 -10.84
C LYS A 22 2.47 0.35 -9.97
N HIS A 23 2.51 1.67 -10.04
CA HIS A 23 1.58 2.54 -9.33
C HIS A 23 0.71 3.25 -10.35
N VAL A 24 -0.60 3.06 -10.22
CA VAL A 24 -1.61 3.74 -11.05
C VAL A 24 -2.39 4.68 -10.15
N TYR A 25 -2.54 5.93 -10.59
CA TYR A 25 -3.34 6.95 -9.92
C TYR A 25 -4.35 7.53 -10.92
N GLY A 26 -5.48 8.01 -10.42
CA GLY A 26 -6.51 8.61 -11.25
C GLY A 26 -7.54 9.37 -10.43
N SER A 27 -8.31 10.22 -11.10
CA SER A 27 -9.44 10.94 -10.52
C SER A 27 -10.71 10.53 -11.25
N LEU A 28 -11.70 10.05 -10.50
CA LEU A 28 -12.99 9.64 -11.03
C LEU A 28 -13.99 10.79 -10.83
N TYR A 29 -14.77 11.09 -11.88
CA TYR A 29 -15.78 12.15 -11.87
C TYR A 29 -17.15 11.55 -12.20
N GLY A 30 -18.22 12.18 -11.71
CA GLY A 30 -19.59 11.71 -11.96
C GLY A 30 -19.97 10.40 -11.25
N CYS A 31 -19.27 10.06 -10.17
CA CYS A 31 -19.63 8.95 -9.30
C CYS A 31 -20.88 9.29 -8.48
N ASP A 32 -21.66 8.28 -8.12
CA ASP A 32 -22.82 8.42 -7.26
C ASP A 32 -22.39 8.87 -5.84
N PRO A 33 -22.82 10.06 -5.37
CA PRO A 33 -22.45 10.56 -4.05
C PRO A 33 -22.91 9.68 -2.89
N GLU A 34 -24.02 8.95 -3.04
CA GLU A 34 -24.52 8.06 -1.99
C GLU A 34 -23.57 6.87 -1.81
N LEU A 35 -23.09 6.30 -2.92
CA LEU A 35 -22.09 5.22 -2.90
C LEU A 35 -20.72 5.68 -2.42
N LEU A 36 -20.31 6.93 -2.74
CA LEU A 36 -19.06 7.50 -2.23
C LEU A 36 -19.10 7.77 -0.72
N SER A 37 -20.29 7.86 -0.14
CA SER A 37 -20.49 8.07 1.30
C SER A 37 -20.68 6.75 2.06
N ASP A 38 -20.75 5.61 1.37
CA ASP A 38 -20.96 4.29 1.97
C ASP A 38 -19.60 3.58 2.19
N PRO A 39 -19.14 3.46 3.45
CA PRO A 39 -17.86 2.83 3.74
C PRO A 39 -17.83 1.32 3.46
N GLU A 40 -18.96 0.62 3.60
CA GLU A 40 -18.97 -0.84 3.36
C GLU A 40 -18.97 -1.12 1.86
N TYR A 41 -19.71 -0.35 1.07
CA TYR A 41 -19.67 -0.41 -0.40
C TYR A 41 -18.25 -0.17 -0.94
N LEU A 42 -17.58 0.90 -0.48
CA LEU A 42 -16.24 1.22 -0.95
C LEU A 42 -15.20 0.18 -0.49
N LYS A 43 -15.35 -0.35 0.74
CA LYS A 43 -14.51 -1.43 1.25
C LYS A 43 -14.67 -2.70 0.41
N GLU A 44 -15.90 -3.10 0.09
CA GLU A 44 -16.17 -4.25 -0.78
C GLU A 44 -15.59 -4.02 -2.19
N THR A 45 -15.73 -2.81 -2.72
CA THR A 45 -15.13 -2.42 -4.01
C THR A 45 -13.61 -2.63 -4.02
N VAL A 46 -12.91 -2.22 -2.96
CA VAL A 46 -11.46 -2.44 -2.82
C VAL A 46 -11.10 -3.92 -2.72
N VAL A 47 -11.88 -4.71 -1.97
CA VAL A 47 -11.68 -6.17 -1.84
C VAL A 47 -11.85 -6.86 -3.19
N VAL A 48 -12.88 -6.50 -3.95
CA VAL A 48 -13.11 -7.01 -5.30
C VAL A 48 -11.98 -6.59 -6.23
N ALA A 49 -11.52 -5.34 -6.17
CA ALA A 49 -10.40 -4.85 -6.98
C ALA A 49 -9.11 -5.65 -6.70
N ALA A 50 -8.78 -5.90 -5.43
CA ALA A 50 -7.63 -6.72 -5.06
C ALA A 50 -7.76 -8.15 -5.59
N LYS A 51 -8.95 -8.75 -5.51
CA LYS A 51 -9.24 -10.10 -6.03
C LYS A 51 -9.09 -10.17 -7.56
N VAL A 52 -9.65 -9.20 -8.29
CA VAL A 52 -9.53 -9.10 -9.75
C VAL A 52 -8.08 -8.89 -10.16
N GLY A 53 -7.35 -8.06 -9.42
CA GLY A 53 -5.92 -7.82 -9.60
C GLY A 53 -5.01 -8.99 -9.20
N LYS A 54 -5.56 -10.09 -8.66
CA LYS A 54 -4.83 -11.24 -8.11
C LYS A 54 -3.80 -10.83 -7.04
N MET A 55 -4.15 -9.82 -6.24
CA MET A 55 -3.31 -9.28 -5.17
C MET A 55 -3.62 -10.01 -3.86
N THR A 56 -2.60 -10.17 -3.00
CA THR A 56 -2.77 -10.71 -1.65
C THR A 56 -3.11 -9.57 -0.70
N LEU A 57 -4.36 -9.50 -0.25
CA LEU A 57 -4.84 -8.52 0.74
C LEU A 57 -4.39 -8.93 2.15
N LEU A 58 -3.78 -8.00 2.88
CA LEU A 58 -3.27 -8.21 4.24
C LEU A 58 -4.17 -7.54 5.30
N ASP A 59 -4.56 -6.29 5.08
CA ASP A 59 -5.44 -5.53 5.99
C ASP A 59 -6.22 -4.48 5.19
N ILE A 60 -7.35 -4.04 5.72
CA ILE A 60 -8.12 -2.92 5.18
C ILE A 60 -8.63 -2.04 6.32
N LYS A 61 -8.39 -0.74 6.21
CA LYS A 61 -8.89 0.27 7.14
C LYS A 61 -9.62 1.35 6.39
N TYR A 62 -10.69 1.84 6.98
CA TYR A 62 -11.43 2.99 6.47
C TYR A 62 -11.68 3.99 7.58
N TRP A 63 -11.80 5.25 7.18
CA TRP A 63 -12.21 6.36 8.02
C TRP A 63 -13.39 7.05 7.36
N HIS A 64 -14.49 7.17 8.10
CA HIS A 64 -15.66 7.90 7.64
C HIS A 64 -15.55 9.35 8.14
N ILE A 65 -15.33 10.27 7.22
CA ILE A 65 -15.18 11.72 7.45
C ILE A 65 -16.29 12.42 6.69
N TYR A 66 -17.46 12.52 7.32
CA TYR A 66 -18.69 12.96 6.65
C TYR A 66 -18.51 14.25 5.80
N PRO A 67 -18.92 14.23 4.52
CA PRO A 67 -19.65 13.16 3.82
C PRO A 67 -18.75 12.09 3.16
N GLY A 68 -17.43 12.21 3.22
CA GLY A 68 -16.50 11.33 2.52
C GLY A 68 -16.05 10.10 3.32
N VAL A 69 -15.54 9.11 2.60
CA VAL A 69 -14.86 7.94 3.17
C VAL A 69 -13.45 7.90 2.60
N SER A 70 -12.46 7.62 3.44
CA SER A 70 -11.09 7.31 3.01
C SER A 70 -10.76 5.87 3.32
N ILE A 71 -10.24 5.12 2.35
CA ILE A 71 -9.91 3.70 2.50
C ILE A 71 -8.45 3.45 2.16
N VAL A 72 -7.78 2.64 2.98
CA VAL A 72 -6.45 2.10 2.71
C VAL A 72 -6.50 0.59 2.87
N ALA A 73 -6.22 -0.12 1.79
CA ALA A 73 -5.98 -1.56 1.78
C ALA A 73 -4.48 -1.84 1.62
N ILE A 74 -3.94 -2.62 2.54
CA ILE A 74 -2.57 -3.10 2.48
C ILE A 74 -2.57 -4.42 1.71
N ILE A 75 -1.80 -4.46 0.63
CA ILE A 75 -1.52 -5.68 -0.13
C ILE A 75 -0.06 -6.06 0.05
N LEU A 76 0.32 -7.28 -0.32
CA LEU A 76 1.71 -7.72 -0.23
C LEU A 76 2.64 -6.75 -0.97
N GLU A 77 3.52 -6.08 -0.21
CA GLU A 77 4.52 -5.10 -0.69
C GLU A 77 3.96 -3.81 -1.35
N SER A 78 2.68 -3.48 -1.18
CA SER A 78 2.09 -2.25 -1.74
C SER A 78 0.76 -1.84 -1.05
N HIS A 79 -0.06 -1.01 -1.69
CA HIS A 79 -1.35 -0.55 -1.18
C HIS A 79 -2.36 -0.22 -2.29
N ILE A 80 -3.64 -0.20 -1.93
CA ILE A 80 -4.74 0.38 -2.72
C ILE A 80 -5.41 1.44 -1.85
N THR A 81 -5.60 2.64 -2.38
CA THR A 81 -6.22 3.75 -1.65
C THR A 81 -7.26 4.46 -2.48
N ILE A 82 -8.36 4.86 -1.83
CA ILE A 82 -9.43 5.66 -2.42
C ILE A 82 -9.86 6.73 -1.43
#